data_AF-L7KLV5-F1
#
_entry.id   AF-L7KLV5-F1
#
_cell.length_a   1.000
_cell.length_b   1.000
_cell.length_c   1.000
_cell.angle_alpha   90.00
_cell.angle_beta   90.00
_cell.angle_gamma   90.00
#
_symmetry.space_group_name_H-M   'P 1'
#
loop_
_entity.id
_entity.type
_entity.pdbx_description
1 polymer ?
#
loop_
_entity_poly.entity_id
_entity_poly.type
_entity_poly.pdbx_seq_one_letter_code
_entity_poly.pdbx_strand_id
1 'polypeptide(L)'
;RQQAHALISDDITPISKKAGLPFRTLTDLVNTNERYPELVPLLIDQYYLEPPLPEVNAYAAGNALRFLAVPSDYDDMATIAADRSLGSGRAAVLEWIIKQGLPDGLHLVVDQIDDPSVRALGIKFIRQYTPLPNGLRPTIERYLDDPDSEVRKQATATLKKLPT
;
A
#
# COMPACT_ATOMS: atom_id res chain seq x y z
N ARG A 1 -15.76 -18.29 7.20
CA ARG A 1 -14.98 -17.36 8.05
C ARG A 1 -13.74 -18.04 8.65
N GLN A 2 -13.85 -19.09 9.49
CA GLN A 2 -12.67 -19.81 10.03
C GLN A 2 -11.85 -20.59 8.99
N GLN A 3 -12.49 -21.20 7.98
CA GLN A 3 -11.75 -21.89 6.91
C GLN A 3 -10.86 -20.92 6.13
N ALA A 4 -11.39 -19.79 5.66
CA ALA A 4 -10.63 -18.79 4.92
C ALA A 4 -9.41 -18.24 5.70
N HIS A 5 -9.53 -18.13 7.02
CA HIS A 5 -8.44 -17.73 7.93
C HIS A 5 -7.30 -18.75 7.99
N ALA A 6 -7.62 -20.05 8.06
CA ALA A 6 -6.61 -21.13 7.95
C ALA A 6 -6.07 -21.27 6.52
N LEU A 7 -6.83 -20.80 5.51
CA LEU A 7 -6.51 -20.89 4.09
C LEU A 7 -5.43 -19.86 3.64
N ILE A 8 -5.04 -18.90 4.48
CA ILE A 8 -4.05 -17.84 4.14
C ILE A 8 -2.84 -17.80 5.09
N SER A 9 -2.97 -18.33 6.32
CA SER A 9 -1.81 -18.46 7.22
C SER A 9 -0.86 -19.60 6.82
N ASP A 10 -1.41 -20.65 6.20
CA ASP A 10 -0.65 -21.74 5.61
C ASP A 10 -0.34 -21.43 4.13
N ASP A 11 0.67 -22.11 3.56
CA ASP A 11 1.03 -22.01 2.14
C ASP A 11 -0.22 -21.97 1.24
N ILE A 12 -0.41 -20.87 0.53
CA ILE A 12 -1.61 -20.60 -0.30
C ILE A 12 -1.74 -21.61 -1.46
N THR A 13 -0.66 -22.35 -1.77
CA THR A 13 -0.58 -23.35 -2.84
C THR A 13 -1.47 -24.58 -2.63
N PRO A 14 -1.32 -25.38 -1.55
CA PRO A 14 -2.20 -26.52 -1.28
C PRO A 14 -3.67 -26.14 -1.10
N ILE A 15 -3.90 -24.92 -0.62
CA ILE A 15 -5.20 -24.37 -0.26
C ILE A 15 -6.02 -24.01 -1.50
N SER A 16 -5.45 -23.18 -2.37
CA SER A 16 -6.06 -22.80 -3.64
C SER A 16 -6.34 -24.03 -4.51
N LYS A 17 -5.44 -25.03 -4.47
CA LYS A 17 -5.62 -26.33 -5.13
C LYS A 17 -6.82 -27.10 -4.57
N LYS A 18 -7.00 -27.14 -3.24
CA LYS A 18 -8.14 -27.81 -2.59
C LYS A 18 -9.47 -27.11 -2.87
N ALA A 19 -9.46 -25.78 -2.99
CA ALA A 19 -10.64 -24.97 -3.25
C ALA A 19 -11.01 -24.87 -4.74
N GLY A 20 -10.21 -25.44 -5.65
CA GLY A 20 -10.45 -25.35 -7.10
C GLY A 20 -10.25 -23.95 -7.68
N LEU A 21 -9.58 -23.06 -6.95
CA LEU A 21 -9.30 -21.70 -7.40
C LEU A 21 -8.19 -21.72 -8.47
N PRO A 22 -8.10 -20.75 -9.39
CA PRO A 22 -7.10 -20.76 -10.46
C PRO A 22 -5.72 -20.25 -10.02
N PHE A 23 -5.62 -19.43 -8.97
CA PHE A 23 -4.34 -18.97 -8.43
C PHE A 23 -3.64 -20.05 -7.59
N ARG A 24 -2.32 -20.01 -7.47
CA ARG A 24 -1.52 -20.95 -6.65
C ARG A 24 -0.61 -20.23 -5.67
N THR A 25 -0.28 -18.97 -5.91
CA THR A 25 0.62 -18.17 -5.09
C THR A 25 0.04 -16.77 -4.84
N LEU A 26 0.63 -16.01 -3.91
CA LEU A 26 0.33 -14.57 -3.76
C LEU A 26 0.65 -13.80 -5.06
N THR A 27 1.69 -14.21 -5.80
CA THR A 27 2.04 -13.62 -7.09
C THR A 27 0.96 -13.82 -8.14
N ASP A 28 0.26 -14.95 -8.11
CA ASP A 28 -0.85 -15.21 -9.05
C ASP A 28 -2.07 -14.31 -8.77
N LEU A 29 -2.31 -13.96 -7.50
CA LEU A 29 -3.36 -13.00 -7.12
C LEU A 29 -3.06 -11.59 -7.65
N VAL A 30 -1.79 -11.21 -7.73
CA VAL A 30 -1.38 -9.93 -8.30
C VAL A 30 -1.53 -9.91 -9.84
N ASN A 31 -1.51 -11.07 -10.49
CA ASN A 31 -1.50 -11.21 -11.96
C ASN A 31 -2.82 -11.71 -12.57
N THR A 32 -3.92 -11.75 -11.81
CA THR A 32 -5.23 -12.25 -12.29
C THR A 32 -6.25 -11.13 -12.53
N ASN A 33 -7.18 -11.37 -13.46
CA ASN A 33 -8.34 -10.50 -13.70
C ASN A 33 -9.56 -10.88 -12.85
N GLU A 34 -9.55 -12.04 -12.19
CA GLU A 34 -10.60 -12.41 -11.24
C GLU A 34 -10.47 -11.60 -9.94
N ARG A 35 -11.61 -11.31 -9.30
CA ARG A 35 -11.66 -10.58 -8.04
C ARG A 35 -12.11 -11.53 -6.95
N TYR A 36 -11.35 -11.59 -5.86
CA TYR A 36 -11.64 -12.39 -4.67
C TYR A 36 -11.76 -11.45 -3.47
N PRO A 37 -12.87 -10.69 -3.34
CA PRO A 37 -13.05 -9.73 -2.25
C PRO A 37 -12.97 -10.40 -0.85
N GLU A 38 -13.30 -11.68 -0.75
CA GLU A 38 -13.14 -12.48 0.45
C GLU A 38 -11.69 -12.66 0.93
N LEU A 39 -10.70 -12.37 0.07
CA LEU A 39 -9.28 -12.39 0.43
C LEU A 39 -8.81 -11.08 1.09
N VAL A 40 -9.55 -9.98 0.96
CA VAL A 40 -9.12 -8.68 1.50
C VAL A 40 -8.95 -8.73 3.02
N PRO A 41 -9.92 -9.20 3.82
CA PRO A 41 -9.74 -9.30 5.28
C PRO A 41 -8.55 -10.19 5.66
N LEU A 42 -8.30 -11.25 4.88
CA LEU A 42 -7.24 -12.22 5.16
C LEU A 42 -5.85 -11.66 4.85
N LEU A 43 -5.73 -10.86 3.80
CA LEU A 43 -4.52 -10.12 3.47
C LEU A 43 -4.24 -8.99 4.47
N ILE A 44 -5.29 -8.40 5.06
CA ILE A 44 -5.17 -7.44 6.17
C ILE A 44 -4.63 -8.15 7.43
N ASP A 45 -5.26 -9.26 7.83
CA ASP A 45 -4.87 -10.04 9.01
C ASP A 45 -3.40 -10.49 8.94
N GLN A 46 -2.89 -10.77 7.74
CA GLN A 46 -1.50 -11.15 7.49
C GLN A 46 -0.47 -10.13 8.00
N TYR A 47 -0.78 -8.83 8.02
CA TYR A 47 0.15 -7.80 8.52
C TYR A 47 0.38 -7.88 10.04
N TYR A 48 -0.49 -8.57 10.77
CA TYR A 48 -0.52 -8.59 12.23
C TYR A 48 -0.28 -10.00 12.82
N LEU A 49 0.29 -10.91 12.03
CA LEU A 49 0.69 -12.24 12.48
C LEU A 49 1.93 -12.19 13.37
N GLU A 50 2.04 -13.19 14.24
CA GLU A 50 3.22 -13.46 15.06
C GLU A 50 3.78 -14.86 14.75
N PRO A 51 5.03 -14.98 14.23
CA PRO A 51 5.95 -13.88 13.91
C PRO A 51 5.48 -13.02 12.73
N PRO A 52 5.93 -11.76 12.62
CA PRO A 52 5.58 -10.88 11.50
C PRO A 52 5.96 -11.48 10.16
N LEU A 53 5.21 -11.14 9.12
CA LEU A 53 5.57 -11.52 7.76
C LEU A 53 6.97 -11.01 7.40
N PRO A 54 7.80 -11.83 6.74
CA PRO A 54 9.01 -11.34 6.08
C PRO A 54 8.66 -10.17 5.16
N GLU A 55 9.55 -9.17 5.09
CA GLU A 55 9.30 -7.92 4.35
C GLU A 55 8.85 -8.16 2.89
N VAL A 56 9.43 -9.14 2.21
CA VAL A 56 9.05 -9.52 0.84
C VAL A 56 7.60 -10.02 0.73
N ASN A 57 7.12 -10.73 1.75
CA ASN A 57 5.74 -11.21 1.81
C ASN A 57 4.77 -10.06 2.15
N ALA A 58 5.14 -9.18 3.08
CA ALA A 58 4.35 -7.98 3.40
C ALA A 58 4.22 -7.07 2.17
N TYR A 59 5.29 -6.90 1.39
CA TYR A 59 5.25 -6.18 0.12
C TYR A 59 4.32 -6.84 -0.89
N ALA A 60 4.33 -8.17 -1.02
CA ALA A 60 3.42 -8.90 -1.90
C ALA A 60 1.95 -8.75 -1.46
N ALA A 61 1.67 -8.87 -0.16
CA ALA A 61 0.34 -8.66 0.42
C ALA A 61 -0.19 -7.25 0.12
N GLY A 62 0.64 -6.22 0.31
CA GLY A 62 0.27 -4.84 0.00
C GLY A 62 -0.05 -4.62 -1.48
N ASN A 63 0.70 -5.25 -2.38
CA ASN A 63 0.40 -5.20 -3.82
C ASN A 63 -0.93 -5.90 -4.14
N ALA A 64 -1.21 -7.05 -3.54
CA ALA A 64 -2.49 -7.72 -3.70
C ALA A 64 -3.65 -6.86 -3.19
N LEU A 65 -3.53 -6.29 -1.98
CA LEU A 65 -4.52 -5.37 -1.41
C LEU A 65 -4.77 -4.16 -2.32
N ARG A 66 -3.72 -3.59 -2.91
CA ARG A 66 -3.85 -2.46 -3.85
C ARG A 66 -4.75 -2.76 -5.07
N PHE A 67 -4.89 -4.03 -5.46
CA PHE A 67 -5.76 -4.43 -6.58
C PHE A 67 -7.12 -4.99 -6.14
N LEU A 68 -7.19 -5.57 -4.93
CA LEU A 68 -8.37 -6.28 -4.43
C LEU A 68 -9.25 -5.42 -3.54
N ALA A 69 -8.67 -4.52 -2.75
CA ALA A 69 -9.39 -3.68 -1.81
C ALA A 69 -10.36 -2.72 -2.54
N VAL A 70 -11.55 -2.59 -1.98
CA VAL A 70 -12.65 -1.75 -2.47
C VAL A 70 -12.90 -0.59 -1.51
N PRO A 71 -13.64 0.46 -1.90
CA PRO A 71 -13.84 1.64 -1.05
C PRO A 71 -14.40 1.36 0.36
N SER A 72 -15.13 0.27 0.56
CA SER A 72 -15.61 -0.13 1.89
C SER A 72 -14.51 -0.62 2.84
N ASP A 73 -13.33 -0.94 2.33
CA ASP A 73 -12.18 -1.42 3.11
C ASP A 73 -11.26 -0.26 3.57
N TYR A 74 -11.72 0.99 3.38
CA TYR A 74 -10.87 2.17 3.56
C TYR A 74 -10.27 2.28 4.97
N ASP A 75 -11.06 2.04 6.01
CA ASP A 75 -10.61 2.18 7.39
C ASP A 75 -9.51 1.16 7.75
N ASP A 76 -9.65 -0.08 7.28
CA ASP A 76 -8.65 -1.12 7.46
C ASP A 76 -7.37 -0.81 6.66
N MET A 77 -7.52 -0.38 5.41
CA MET A 77 -6.41 0.06 4.56
C MET A 77 -5.69 1.27 5.15
N ALA A 78 -6.41 2.23 5.74
CA ALA A 78 -5.84 3.39 6.40
C ALA A 78 -5.05 2.98 7.66
N THR A 79 -5.54 1.98 8.40
CA THR A 79 -4.84 1.42 9.56
C THR A 79 -3.48 0.84 9.16
N ILE A 80 -3.43 0.01 8.11
CA ILE A 80 -2.16 -0.53 7.58
C ILE A 80 -1.26 0.60 7.07
N ALA A 81 -1.83 1.56 6.34
CA ALA A 81 -1.08 2.68 5.77
C ALA A 81 -0.45 3.57 6.84
N ALA A 82 -1.09 3.73 8.01
CA ALA A 82 -0.58 4.55 9.11
C ALA A 82 0.44 3.82 10.00
N ASP A 83 0.43 2.49 10.03
CA ASP A 83 1.30 1.70 10.90
C ASP A 83 2.75 1.63 10.38
N ARG A 84 3.61 2.46 10.97
CA ARG A 84 5.04 2.56 10.62
C ARG A 84 5.83 1.29 10.95
N SER A 85 5.34 0.45 11.86
CA SER A 85 6.04 -0.79 12.23
C SER A 85 6.07 -1.82 11.08
N LEU A 86 5.16 -1.68 10.11
CA LEU A 86 5.06 -2.55 8.93
C LEU A 86 6.08 -2.21 7.82
N GLY A 87 6.88 -1.15 8.01
CA GLY A 87 7.97 -0.77 7.12
C GLY A 87 7.52 -0.55 5.66
N SER A 88 8.35 -1.01 4.72
CA SER A 88 8.10 -0.82 3.28
C SER A 88 6.91 -1.63 2.74
N GLY A 89 6.45 -2.66 3.49
CA GLY A 89 5.35 -3.53 3.11
C GLY A 89 4.02 -2.79 2.93
N ARG A 90 3.85 -1.62 3.57
CA ARG A 90 2.64 -0.77 3.45
C ARG A 90 2.65 0.19 2.26
N ALA A 91 3.74 0.26 1.48
CA ALA A 91 3.87 1.26 0.42
C ALA A 91 2.76 1.16 -0.65
N ALA A 92 2.40 -0.04 -1.07
CA ALA A 92 1.32 -0.25 -2.04
C ALA A 92 -0.06 0.15 -1.49
N VAL A 93 -0.27 0.02 -0.18
CA VAL A 93 -1.49 0.46 0.50
C VAL A 93 -1.57 1.99 0.51
N LEU A 94 -0.46 2.71 0.75
CA LEU A 94 -0.40 4.18 0.61
C LEU A 94 -0.77 4.66 -0.80
N GLU A 95 -0.35 3.95 -1.84
CA GLU A 95 -0.77 4.26 -3.22
C GLU A 95 -2.28 4.07 -3.40
N TRP A 96 -2.85 2.99 -2.85
CA TRP A 96 -4.28 2.74 -2.89
C TRP A 96 -5.07 3.85 -2.18
N ILE A 97 -4.61 4.29 -0.99
CA ILE A 97 -5.23 5.37 -0.21
C ILE A 97 -5.29 6.66 -1.01
N ILE A 98 -4.19 7.08 -1.65
CA ILE A 98 -4.18 8.28 -2.50
C ILE A 98 -5.19 8.16 -3.66
N LYS A 99 -5.28 6.98 -4.28
CA LYS A 99 -6.16 6.77 -5.43
C LYS A 99 -7.65 6.84 -5.10
N GLN A 100 -8.02 6.75 -3.84
CA GLN A 100 -9.41 6.99 -3.42
C GLN A 100 -9.82 8.46 -3.56
N GLY A 101 -8.85 9.38 -3.69
CA GLY A 101 -9.12 10.80 -3.90
C GLY A 101 -9.75 11.51 -2.69
N LEU A 102 -9.64 10.91 -1.50
CA LEU A 102 -10.17 11.48 -0.26
C LEU A 102 -9.15 12.42 0.40
N PRO A 103 -9.57 13.62 0.89
CA PRO A 103 -8.67 14.56 1.56
C PRO A 103 -7.90 13.96 2.73
N ASP A 104 -8.57 13.17 3.57
CA ASP A 104 -7.94 12.51 4.72
C ASP A 104 -6.89 11.48 4.28
N GLY A 105 -7.10 10.84 3.13
CA GLY A 105 -6.11 9.93 2.52
C GLY A 105 -4.86 10.66 2.05
N LEU A 106 -5.02 11.87 1.50
CA LEU A 106 -3.88 12.72 1.17
C LEU A 106 -3.11 13.13 2.43
N HIS A 107 -3.81 13.59 3.47
CA HIS A 107 -3.17 13.94 4.74
C HIS A 107 -2.40 12.75 5.32
N LEU A 108 -3.01 11.57 5.36
CA LEU A 108 -2.37 10.34 5.84
C LEU A 108 -1.06 10.08 5.10
N VAL A 109 -1.05 10.12 3.77
CA VAL A 109 0.16 9.84 2.98
C VAL A 109 1.21 10.94 3.14
N VAL A 110 0.81 12.21 3.23
CA VAL A 110 1.72 13.33 3.55
C VAL A 110 2.38 13.11 4.92
N ASP A 111 1.64 12.62 5.91
CA ASP A 111 2.16 12.32 7.24
C ASP A 111 3.12 11.12 7.28
N GLN A 112 3.24 10.34 6.19
CA GLN A 112 4.17 9.21 6.13
C GLN A 112 5.48 9.53 5.38
N ILE A 113 5.61 10.67 4.70
CA ILE A 113 6.80 10.91 3.85
C ILE A 113 8.08 11.22 4.63
N ASP A 114 8.02 11.41 5.95
CA ASP A 114 9.20 11.48 6.80
C ASP A 114 9.82 10.08 7.07
N ASP A 115 9.03 9.02 7.02
CA ASP A 115 9.47 7.64 7.22
C ASP A 115 10.36 7.15 6.04
N PRO A 116 11.65 6.85 6.28
CA PRO A 116 12.56 6.37 5.24
C PRO A 116 12.06 5.15 4.46
N SER A 117 11.27 4.27 5.09
CA SER A 117 10.81 3.02 4.47
C SER A 117 9.83 3.24 3.31
N VAL A 118 9.16 4.39 3.27
CA VAL A 118 8.15 4.72 2.25
C VAL A 118 8.35 6.10 1.61
N ARG A 119 9.21 6.97 2.14
CA ARG A 119 9.40 8.37 1.74
C ARG A 119 9.38 8.63 0.23
N ALA A 120 10.26 7.95 -0.52
CA ALA A 120 10.37 8.16 -1.96
C ALA A 120 9.06 7.81 -2.68
N LEU A 121 8.44 6.69 -2.30
CA LEU A 121 7.17 6.23 -2.85
C LEU A 121 6.00 7.13 -2.42
N GLY A 122 5.93 7.54 -1.16
CA GLY A 122 4.92 8.48 -0.65
C GLY A 122 4.92 9.80 -1.43
N ILE A 123 6.10 10.41 -1.64
CA ILE A 123 6.25 11.63 -2.45
C ILE A 123 5.79 11.40 -3.90
N LYS A 124 6.11 10.23 -4.47
CA LYS A 124 5.64 9.83 -5.81
C LYS A 124 4.11 9.68 -5.83
N PHE A 125 3.51 9.13 -4.79
CA PHE A 125 2.07 8.86 -4.73
C PHE A 125 1.26 10.14 -4.53
N ILE A 126 1.70 11.08 -3.70
CA ILE A 126 1.05 12.40 -3.53
C ILE A 126 0.73 13.04 -4.88
N ARG A 127 1.66 12.94 -5.86
CA ARG A 127 1.51 13.46 -7.23
C ARG A 127 0.35 12.85 -8.03
N GLN A 128 -0.23 11.74 -7.58
CA GLN A 128 -1.39 11.07 -8.19
C GLN A 128 -2.73 11.60 -7.67
N TYR A 129 -2.74 12.29 -6.52
CA TYR A 129 -3.95 12.91 -5.98
C TYR A 129 -4.45 14.02 -6.92
N THR A 130 -5.74 14.05 -7.19
CA THR A 130 -6.35 14.99 -8.14
C THR A 130 -7.62 15.61 -7.56
N PRO A 131 -7.77 16.95 -7.55
CA PRO A 131 -6.75 17.95 -7.92
C PRO A 131 -5.65 18.05 -6.86
N LEU A 132 -4.41 18.32 -7.28
CA LEU A 132 -3.32 18.60 -6.33
C LEU A 132 -3.62 19.91 -5.56
N PRO A 133 -3.65 19.90 -4.21
CA PRO A 133 -3.98 21.09 -3.46
C PRO A 133 -2.81 22.09 -3.43
N ASN A 134 -3.18 23.36 -3.26
CA ASN A 134 -2.24 24.42 -2.94
C ASN A 134 -1.62 24.16 -1.56
N GLY A 135 -0.37 24.61 -1.35
CA GLY A 135 0.28 24.56 -0.03
C GLY A 135 1.11 23.30 0.27
N LEU A 136 1.11 22.28 -0.60
CA LEU A 136 2.02 21.12 -0.44
C LEU A 136 3.48 21.44 -0.77
N ARG A 137 3.73 22.54 -1.50
CA ARG A 137 5.04 22.89 -2.03
C ARG A 137 6.12 23.02 -0.93
N PRO A 138 5.93 23.79 0.15
CA PRO A 138 6.89 23.85 1.26
C PRO A 138 7.17 22.48 1.90
N THR A 139 6.16 21.59 1.92
CA THR A 139 6.33 20.24 2.46
C THR A 139 7.25 19.39 1.59
N ILE A 140 7.10 19.46 0.27
CA ILE A 140 7.92 18.67 -0.67
C ILE A 140 9.32 19.30 -0.88
N GLU A 141 9.46 20.62 -0.81
CA GLU A 141 10.76 21.32 -0.99
C GLU A 141 11.83 20.86 0.00
N ARG A 142 11.43 20.48 1.22
CA ARG A 142 12.33 19.93 2.26
C ARG A 142 13.11 18.69 1.83
N TYR A 143 12.64 17.97 0.81
CA TYR A 143 13.24 16.73 0.32
C TYR A 143 14.13 16.91 -0.90
N LEU A 144 14.38 18.15 -1.35
CA LEU A 144 15.27 18.43 -2.48
C LEU A 144 16.74 18.09 -2.19
N ASP A 145 17.15 18.15 -0.92
CA ASP A 145 18.51 17.86 -0.46
C ASP A 145 18.60 16.56 0.36
N ASP A 146 17.57 15.70 0.29
CA ASP A 146 17.55 14.42 1.00
C ASP A 146 18.77 13.55 0.61
N PRO A 147 19.42 12.82 1.55
CA PRO A 147 20.55 11.95 1.21
C PRO A 147 20.22 10.88 0.17
N ASP A 148 18.97 10.39 0.12
CA ASP A 148 18.53 9.41 -0.87
C ASP A 148 18.24 10.08 -2.22
N SER A 149 18.91 9.60 -3.28
CA SER A 149 18.78 10.15 -4.62
C SER A 149 17.41 9.90 -5.26
N GLU A 150 16.72 8.81 -4.92
CA GLU A 150 15.37 8.54 -5.40
C GLU A 150 14.38 9.51 -4.75
N VAL A 151 14.58 9.86 -3.48
CA VAL A 151 13.78 10.88 -2.77
C VAL A 151 13.90 12.24 -3.44
N ARG A 152 15.13 12.73 -3.69
CA ARG A 152 15.36 14.02 -4.38
C ARG A 152 14.69 14.06 -5.76
N LYS A 153 14.80 12.96 -6.50
CA LYS A 153 14.18 12.79 -7.82
C LYS A 153 12.65 12.86 -7.73
N GLN A 154 12.03 12.16 -6.78
CA GLN A 154 10.57 12.20 -6.62
C GLN A 154 10.09 13.57 -6.12
N ALA A 155 10.81 14.24 -5.22
CA ALA A 155 10.50 15.59 -4.76
C ALA A 155 10.49 16.59 -5.93
N THR A 156 11.56 16.57 -6.74
CA THR A 156 11.67 17.41 -7.95
C THR A 156 10.50 17.16 -8.92
N ALA A 157 10.15 15.89 -9.16
CA ALA A 157 9.06 15.53 -10.06
C ALA A 157 7.68 15.93 -9.52
N THR A 158 7.49 15.90 -8.20
CA THR A 158 6.24 16.33 -7.55
C THR A 158 6.09 17.85 -7.56
N LEU A 159 7.15 18.61 -7.26
CA LEU A 159 7.14 20.08 -7.30
C LEU A 159 6.78 20.65 -8.68
N LYS A 160 7.20 19.99 -9.77
CA LYS A 160 6.85 20.38 -11.14
C LYS A 160 5.35 20.28 -11.44
N LYS A 161 4.60 19.43 -10.71
CA LYS A 161 3.16 19.24 -10.91
C LYS A 161 2.29 20.02 -9.92
N LEU A 162 2.86 20.41 -8.77
CA LEU A 162 2.11 21.18 -7.79
C LEU A 162 1.72 22.55 -8.38
N PRO A 163 0.49 23.02 -8.10
CA PRO A 163 0.10 24.38 -8.48
C PRO A 163 1.03 25.42 -7.85
N THR A 164 1.11 26.58 -8.51
CA THR A 164 1.96 27.70 -8.10
C THR A 164 1.33 28.48 -6.98
#